data_AF-A0A3R7E6A1-F1
#
_entry.id   AF-A0A3R7E6A1-F1
#
_cell.length_a   1.000
_cell.length_b   1.000
_cell.length_c   1.000
_cell.angle_alpha   90.00
_cell.angle_beta   90.00
_cell.angle_gamma   90.00
#
_symmetry.space_group_name_H-M   'P 1'
#
loop_
_entity.id
_entity.type
_entity.pdbx_description
1 polymer ?
#
loop_
_entity_poly.entity_id
_entity_poly.type
_entity_poly.pdbx_seq_one_letter_code
_entity_poly.pdbx_strand_id
1 'polypeptide(L)'
;MRQTIALTLIFVGVASLILFTSTDVFTLFARQHTFVNISFAGNDISCVDCHHCIQNELNNSAFHNDLSCEACHRFTDTGVTFASGEGASATPGEEAHAAYTPRCLDCHGGSGTWIDGKFAPQLPHSTNQITEATIQLTKNSFWRQRIRT
;
A
#
# COMPACT_ATOMS: atom_id res chain seq x y z
N MET A 1 39.92 -21.23 27.80
CA MET A 1 38.56 -21.48 28.35
C MET A 1 37.86 -20.22 28.84
N ARG A 2 38.41 -19.44 29.78
CA ARG A 2 37.75 -18.18 30.24
C ARG A 2 37.64 -17.12 29.15
N GLN A 3 38.70 -16.94 28.35
CA GLN A 3 38.71 -15.98 27.23
C GLN A 3 37.74 -16.37 26.11
N THR A 4 37.66 -17.66 25.77
CA THR A 4 36.70 -18.16 24.77
C THR A 4 35.26 -17.97 25.23
N ILE A 5 34.94 -18.24 26.50
CA ILE A 5 33.59 -18.00 27.05
C ILE A 5 33.22 -16.51 27.01
N ALA A 6 34.15 -15.62 27.40
CA ALA A 6 33.93 -14.18 27.34
C ALA A 6 33.65 -13.69 25.90
N LEU A 7 34.42 -14.18 24.93
CA LEU A 7 34.21 -13.83 23.51
C LEU A 7 32.87 -14.33 22.98
N THR A 8 32.45 -15.55 23.35
CA THR A 8 31.13 -16.08 22.94
C THR A 8 29.98 -15.23 23.51
N LEU A 9 30.06 -14.81 24.78
CA LEU A 9 29.02 -13.98 25.40
C LEU A 9 28.93 -12.59 24.76
N ILE A 10 30.09 -11.98 24.45
CA ILE A 10 30.14 -10.70 23.74
C ILE A 10 29.54 -10.85 22.34
N PHE A 11 29.89 -11.91 21.61
CA PHE A 11 29.36 -12.15 20.27
C PHE A 11 27.83 -12.30 20.29
N VAL A 12 27.28 -13.11 21.18
CA VAL A 12 25.83 -13.30 21.31
C VAL A 12 25.15 -11.98 21.70
N GLY A 13 25.70 -11.24 22.66
CA GLY A 13 25.14 -9.95 23.09
C GLY A 13 25.11 -8.89 21.97
N VAL A 14 26.19 -8.81 21.19
CA VAL A 14 26.28 -7.88 20.04
C VAL A 14 25.33 -8.30 18.92
N ALA A 15 25.27 -9.59 18.60
CA ALA A 15 24.37 -10.11 17.56
C ALA A 15 22.90 -9.83 17.91
N SER A 16 22.49 -10.02 19.17
CA SER A 16 21.12 -9.70 19.62
C SER A 16 20.79 -8.21 19.51
N LEU A 17 21.74 -7.32 19.83
CA LEU A 17 21.53 -5.88 19.71
C LEU A 17 21.38 -5.45 18.24
N ILE A 18 22.22 -5.99 17.35
CA ILE A 18 22.14 -5.73 15.91
C ILE A 18 20.77 -6.14 15.36
N LEU A 19 20.29 -7.34 15.71
CA LEU A 19 18.96 -7.82 15.30
C LEU A 19 17.80 -7.02 15.89
N PHE A 20 17.94 -6.48 17.10
CA PHE A 20 16.92 -5.63 17.71
C PHE A 20 16.83 -4.25 17.05
N THR A 21 17.97 -3.72 16.58
CA THR A 21 18.04 -2.39 15.96
C THR A 21 17.87 -2.40 14.44
N SER A 22 17.92 -3.58 13.79
CA SER A 22 17.73 -3.68 12.35
C SER A 22 16.28 -3.38 11.98
N THR A 23 16.08 -2.38 11.13
CA THR A 23 14.78 -2.02 10.56
C THR A 23 14.37 -2.92 9.40
N ASP A 24 15.32 -3.70 8.86
CA ASP A 24 15.09 -4.67 7.79
C ASP A 24 14.76 -6.03 8.41
N VAL A 25 13.50 -6.44 8.28
CA VAL A 25 12.97 -7.70 8.82
C VAL A 25 13.60 -8.90 8.11
N PHE A 26 14.62 -9.51 8.73
CA PHE A 26 15.04 -10.86 8.37
C PHE A 26 14.04 -11.87 8.96
N THR A 27 13.30 -12.57 8.10
CA THR A 27 12.44 -13.69 8.51
C THR A 27 13.31 -14.90 8.88
N LEU A 28 13.60 -15.03 10.17
CA LEU A 28 14.45 -16.07 10.73
C LEU A 28 13.68 -17.36 11.10
N PHE A 29 12.34 -17.36 11.08
CA PHE A 29 11.53 -18.54 11.40
C PHE A 29 10.47 -18.86 10.34
N ALA A 30 10.34 -20.14 10.00
CA ALA A 30 9.19 -20.64 9.26
C ALA A 30 7.90 -20.32 10.07
N ARG A 31 6.90 -19.71 9.41
CA ARG A 31 5.66 -19.08 9.93
C ARG A 31 5.67 -17.55 10.13
N GLN A 32 6.75 -16.83 9.82
CA GLN A 32 6.70 -15.36 9.65
C GLN A 32 6.28 -14.91 8.23
N HIS A 33 5.96 -15.86 7.34
CA HIS A 33 5.40 -15.60 6.01
C HIS A 33 3.96 -16.09 5.95
N THR A 34 3.02 -15.22 5.57
CA THR A 34 1.69 -15.62 5.16
C THR A 34 1.78 -16.06 3.70
N PHE A 35 1.83 -17.36 3.46
CA PHE A 35 1.80 -17.89 2.09
C PHE A 35 0.36 -17.84 1.60
N VAL A 36 0.12 -17.06 0.55
CA VAL A 36 -1.18 -16.90 -0.10
C VAL A 36 -1.18 -17.75 -1.36
N ASN A 37 -2.29 -18.44 -1.63
CA ASN A 37 -2.36 -19.35 -2.76
C ASN A 37 -2.58 -18.57 -4.06
N ILE A 38 -1.53 -18.49 -4.88
CA ILE A 38 -1.55 -17.81 -6.19
C ILE A 38 -1.80 -18.76 -7.37
N SER A 39 -2.20 -20.01 -7.11
CA SER A 39 -2.31 -21.06 -8.16
C SER A 39 -3.62 -21.00 -8.94
N PHE A 40 -4.45 -19.98 -8.72
CA PHE A 40 -5.74 -19.84 -9.40
C PHE A 40 -5.55 -19.37 -10.85
N ALA A 41 -6.40 -19.87 -11.74
CA ALA A 41 -6.25 -19.72 -13.19
C ALA A 41 -6.33 -18.27 -13.73
N GLY A 42 -6.76 -17.31 -12.90
CA GLY A 42 -6.87 -15.89 -13.27
C GLY A 42 -5.64 -15.03 -12.98
N ASN A 43 -4.59 -15.57 -12.32
CA ASN A 43 -3.41 -14.80 -11.87
C ASN A 43 -3.71 -13.54 -11.03
N ASP A 44 -4.96 -13.33 -10.61
CA ASP A 44 -5.35 -12.17 -9.81
C ASP A 44 -5.15 -12.49 -8.33
N ILE A 45 -4.15 -11.83 -7.75
CA ILE A 45 -3.88 -11.89 -6.32
C ILE A 45 -4.84 -10.94 -5.59
N SER A 46 -5.53 -11.45 -4.57
CA SER A 46 -6.41 -10.65 -3.74
C SER A 46 -5.59 -9.58 -3.00
N CYS A 47 -5.97 -8.31 -3.16
CA CYS A 47 -5.31 -7.17 -2.51
C CYS A 47 -5.25 -7.37 -0.98
N VAL A 48 -6.33 -7.88 -0.38
CA VAL A 48 -6.49 -8.00 1.07
C VAL A 48 -5.67 -9.13 1.68
N ASP A 49 -5.22 -10.09 0.88
CA ASP A 49 -4.38 -11.19 1.35
C ASP A 49 -3.02 -10.66 1.86
N CYS A 50 -2.53 -9.58 1.24
CA CYS A 50 -1.31 -8.88 1.63
C CYS A 50 -1.58 -7.54 2.34
N HIS A 51 -2.63 -6.82 1.96
CA HIS A 51 -2.96 -5.47 2.45
C HIS A 51 -4.16 -5.43 3.39
N HIS A 52 -4.40 -6.47 4.18
CA HIS A 52 -5.53 -6.55 5.12
C HIS A 52 -5.65 -5.32 6.05
N CYS A 53 -4.54 -4.75 6.53
CA CYS A 53 -4.57 -3.54 7.35
C CYS A 53 -5.11 -2.33 6.60
N ILE A 54 -4.73 -2.18 5.32
CA ILE A 54 -5.23 -1.09 4.47
C ILE A 54 -6.72 -1.28 4.19
N GLN A 55 -7.17 -2.51 3.96
CA GLN A 55 -8.61 -2.78 3.82
C GLN A 55 -9.38 -2.39 5.08
N ASN A 56 -8.83 -2.69 6.26
CA ASN A 56 -9.47 -2.29 7.52
C ASN A 56 -9.51 -0.77 7.68
N GLU A 57 -8.44 -0.06 7.29
CA GLU A 57 -8.42 1.41 7.32
C GLU A 57 -9.40 2.02 6.32
N LEU A 58 -9.51 1.46 5.11
CA LEU A 58 -10.48 1.88 4.09
C LEU A 58 -11.91 1.66 4.57
N ASN A 59 -12.22 0.49 5.13
CA ASN A 59 -13.56 0.19 5.65
C ASN A 59 -13.98 1.13 6.79
N ASN A 60 -13.02 1.63 7.56
CA ASN A 60 -13.25 2.53 8.69
C ASN A 60 -12.95 4.01 8.37
N SER A 61 -12.70 4.35 7.10
CA SER A 61 -12.47 5.74 6.71
C SER A 61 -13.80 6.50 6.67
N ALA A 62 -13.72 7.82 6.83
CA ALA A 62 -14.86 8.69 6.58
C ALA A 62 -15.15 8.90 5.08
N PHE A 63 -14.24 8.48 4.20
CA PHE A 63 -14.25 8.77 2.77
C PHE A 63 -13.80 7.54 1.98
N HIS A 64 -14.52 7.19 0.92
CA HIS A 64 -14.18 6.07 0.02
C HIS A 64 -14.27 4.67 0.64
N ASN A 65 -14.89 4.52 1.82
CA ASN A 65 -15.14 3.20 2.44
C ASN A 65 -16.12 2.33 1.64
N ASP A 66 -16.74 2.90 0.62
CA ASP A 66 -17.68 2.29 -0.30
C ASP A 66 -17.08 2.07 -1.71
N LEU A 67 -15.77 2.26 -1.87
CA LEU A 67 -15.02 1.99 -3.09
C LEU A 67 -14.18 0.71 -2.97
N SER A 68 -14.02 0.02 -4.10
CA SER A 68 -13.12 -1.12 -4.23
C SER A 68 -11.64 -0.68 -4.21
N CYS A 69 -10.71 -1.62 -4.01
CA CYS A 69 -9.28 -1.31 -4.11
C CYS A 69 -8.95 -0.83 -5.53
N GLU A 70 -9.56 -1.49 -6.52
CA GLU A 70 -9.40 -1.31 -7.95
C GLU A 70 -9.97 0.01 -8.43
N ALA A 71 -11.04 0.52 -7.80
CA ALA A 71 -11.56 1.86 -8.08
C ALA A 71 -10.44 2.90 -8.02
N CYS A 72 -9.62 2.86 -6.97
CA CYS A 72 -8.49 3.78 -6.84
C CYS A 72 -7.28 3.31 -7.65
N HIS A 73 -6.95 2.03 -7.58
CA HIS A 73 -5.67 1.49 -8.04
C HIS A 73 -5.62 1.07 -9.51
N ARG A 74 -6.76 0.96 -10.19
CA ARG A 74 -6.90 0.58 -11.61
C ARG A 74 -7.79 1.55 -12.39
N PHE A 75 -7.86 2.80 -11.95
CA PHE A 75 -8.62 3.86 -12.61
C PHE A 75 -7.98 4.27 -13.95
N THR A 76 -8.72 4.09 -15.05
CA THR A 76 -8.22 4.23 -16.41
C THR A 76 -8.27 5.65 -16.98
N ASP A 77 -9.02 6.58 -16.38
CA ASP A 77 -9.13 7.95 -16.92
C ASP A 77 -7.90 8.83 -16.64
N THR A 78 -6.85 8.26 -16.03
CA THR A 78 -5.54 8.91 -15.85
C THR A 78 -4.61 8.76 -17.05
N GLY A 79 -5.00 7.98 -18.05
CA GLY A 79 -4.13 7.60 -19.18
C GLY A 79 -3.14 6.49 -18.84
N VAL A 80 -3.26 5.86 -17.66
CA VAL A 80 -2.48 4.68 -17.29
C VAL A 80 -3.14 3.43 -17.86
N THR A 81 -2.39 2.66 -18.63
CA THR A 81 -2.79 1.32 -19.08
C THR A 81 -2.26 0.29 -18.10
N PHE A 82 -3.12 -0.60 -17.62
CA PHE A 82 -2.75 -1.67 -16.69
C PHE A 82 -2.56 -2.99 -17.45
N ALA A 83 -1.51 -3.73 -17.08
CA ALA A 83 -1.30 -5.07 -17.61
C ALA A 83 -2.40 -6.02 -17.12
N SER A 84 -2.83 -6.93 -17.99
CA SER A 84 -3.80 -7.99 -17.69
C SER A 84 -3.15 -9.36 -17.91
N GLY A 85 -3.30 -10.26 -16.94
CA GLY A 85 -2.87 -11.66 -17.04
C GLY A 85 -3.92 -12.59 -17.64
N GLU A 86 -5.15 -12.11 -17.84
CA GLU A 86 -6.26 -12.88 -18.42
C GLU A 86 -6.07 -13.01 -19.94
N GLY A 87 -5.42 -14.08 -20.38
CA GLY A 87 -5.31 -14.45 -21.79
C GLY A 87 -4.43 -13.55 -22.68
N ALA A 88 -3.73 -12.56 -22.11
CA ALA A 88 -2.93 -11.58 -22.85
C ALA A 88 -1.45 -11.58 -22.45
N SER A 89 -0.59 -11.28 -23.42
CA SER A 89 0.80 -10.89 -23.19
C SER A 89 0.84 -9.43 -22.74
N ALA A 90 1.37 -9.15 -21.54
CA ALA A 90 1.70 -7.78 -21.15
C ALA A 90 2.89 -7.28 -21.98
N THR A 91 2.87 -6.02 -22.43
CA THR A 91 4.02 -5.42 -23.15
C THR A 91 4.94 -4.72 -22.14
N PRO A 92 6.15 -5.24 -21.88
CA PRO A 92 7.05 -4.63 -20.92
C PRO A 92 7.38 -3.18 -21.33
N GLY A 93 7.17 -2.24 -20.40
CA GLY A 93 7.44 -0.82 -20.62
C GLY A 93 6.25 0.02 -21.07
N GLU A 94 5.13 -0.59 -21.46
CA GLU A 94 3.91 0.10 -21.93
C GLU A 94 2.76 0.03 -20.91
N GLU A 95 2.76 -0.98 -20.04
CA GLU A 95 1.65 -1.26 -19.13
C GLU A 95 2.12 -1.34 -17.68
N ALA A 96 1.36 -0.75 -16.77
CA ALA A 96 1.63 -0.81 -15.34
C ALA A 96 1.42 -2.25 -14.84
N HIS A 97 2.51 -2.84 -14.33
CA HIS A 97 2.52 -4.20 -13.75
C HIS A 97 1.70 -4.28 -12.46
N ALA A 98 1.39 -3.15 -11.83
CA ALA A 98 0.69 -3.08 -10.57
C ALA A 98 -0.16 -1.81 -10.46
N ALA A 99 -1.06 -1.85 -9.48
CA ALA A 99 -1.81 -0.73 -8.92
C ALA A 99 -1.04 0.60 -8.92
N TYR A 100 -1.65 1.68 -9.41
CA TYR A 100 -1.11 3.04 -9.24
C TYR A 100 -1.69 3.69 -7.99
N THR A 101 -0.99 4.67 -7.40
CA THR A 101 -1.58 5.47 -6.31
C THR A 101 -2.21 6.73 -6.89
N PRO A 102 -3.55 6.89 -6.86
CA PRO A 102 -4.22 8.07 -7.37
C PRO A 102 -3.86 9.32 -6.58
N ARG A 103 -3.77 10.45 -7.29
CA ARG A 103 -3.83 11.77 -6.69
C ARG A 103 -5.29 12.15 -6.50
N CYS A 104 -5.58 12.98 -5.51
CA CYS A 104 -6.95 13.44 -5.24
C CYS A 104 -7.61 14.07 -6.48
N LEU A 105 -6.83 14.82 -7.27
CA LEU A 105 -7.30 15.52 -8.46
C LEU A 105 -7.50 14.63 -9.68
N ASP A 106 -7.08 13.36 -9.64
CA ASP A 106 -7.33 12.43 -10.74
C ASP A 106 -8.83 12.11 -10.83
N CYS A 107 -9.55 12.11 -9.69
CA CYS A 107 -11.01 11.93 -9.66
C CYS A 107 -11.78 13.21 -9.31
N HIS A 108 -11.21 14.07 -8.46
CA HIS A 108 -11.87 15.31 -8.03
C HIS A 108 -11.39 16.58 -8.74
N GLY A 109 -10.63 16.43 -9.83
CA GLY A 109 -10.25 17.54 -10.70
C GLY A 109 -11.36 17.91 -11.69
N GLY A 110 -11.22 19.07 -12.34
CA GLY A 110 -12.09 19.49 -13.45
C GLY A 110 -13.57 19.48 -13.07
N SER A 111 -14.39 18.78 -13.85
CA SER A 111 -15.83 18.61 -13.62
C SER A 111 -16.18 17.43 -12.70
N GLY A 112 -15.20 16.73 -12.12
CA GLY A 112 -15.40 15.44 -11.46
C GLY A 112 -15.48 14.27 -12.45
N THR A 113 -15.42 13.05 -11.92
CA THR A 113 -15.51 11.80 -12.71
C THR A 113 -16.48 10.79 -12.09
N TRP A 114 -16.87 9.78 -12.87
CA TRP A 114 -17.67 8.65 -12.40
C TRP A 114 -16.78 7.43 -12.17
N ILE A 115 -16.95 6.78 -11.04
CA ILE A 115 -16.17 5.62 -10.63
C ILE A 115 -17.07 4.64 -9.87
N ASP A 116 -17.08 3.37 -10.28
CA ASP A 116 -17.93 2.31 -9.70
C ASP A 116 -19.41 2.75 -9.53
N GLY A 117 -19.95 3.47 -10.51
CA GLY A 117 -21.34 3.98 -10.48
C GLY A 117 -21.60 5.14 -9.52
N LYS A 118 -20.56 5.73 -8.93
CA LYS A 118 -20.61 6.88 -8.03
C LYS A 118 -19.95 8.09 -8.69
N PHE A 119 -20.53 9.27 -8.49
CA PHE A 119 -19.93 10.50 -8.98
C PHE A 119 -18.99 11.09 -7.93
N ALA A 120 -17.73 11.26 -8.28
CA ALA A 120 -16.75 12.03 -7.54
C ALA A 120 -16.82 13.49 -8.02
N PRO A 121 -17.49 14.40 -7.29
CA PRO A 121 -17.56 15.79 -7.70
C PRO A 121 -16.18 16.46 -7.60
N GLN A 122 -16.03 17.58 -8.30
CA GLN A 122 -14.86 18.44 -8.16
C GLN A 122 -14.62 18.81 -6.68
N LEU A 123 -13.35 18.80 -6.25
CA LEU A 123 -12.98 19.30 -4.93
C LEU A 123 -13.33 20.80 -4.85
N PRO A 124 -13.98 21.26 -3.76
CA PRO A 124 -14.37 22.66 -3.66
C PRO A 124 -13.13 23.56 -3.65
N HIS A 125 -13.08 24.46 -4.63
CA HIS A 125 -12.01 25.44 -4.83
C HIS A 125 -11.97 26.56 -3.76
N SER A 126 -12.74 26.46 -2.67
CA SER A 126 -12.83 27.52 -1.64
C SER A 126 -12.55 27.02 -0.22
N THR A 127 -11.29 27.21 0.18
CA THR A 127 -10.82 27.82 1.45
C THR A 127 -11.23 27.32 2.84
N ASN A 128 -11.97 26.23 3.06
CA ASN A 128 -12.11 25.72 4.45
C ASN A 128 -12.28 24.19 4.64
N GLN A 129 -12.46 23.40 3.58
CA GLN A 129 -12.49 21.93 3.68
C GLN A 129 -11.13 21.27 3.37
N ILE A 130 -10.26 21.96 2.65
CA ILE A 130 -8.88 21.49 2.41
C ILE A 130 -8.12 21.47 3.73
N THR A 131 -8.37 22.41 4.63
CA THR A 131 -7.82 22.41 5.99
C THR A 131 -8.32 21.23 6.78
N GLU A 132 -9.60 20.84 6.77
CA GLU A 132 -10.05 19.67 7.53
C GLU A 132 -9.52 18.34 6.97
N ALA A 133 -9.50 18.16 5.65
CA ALA A 133 -8.93 16.97 5.01
C ALA A 133 -7.40 16.89 5.21
N THR A 134 -6.69 18.02 5.11
CA THR A 134 -5.23 18.10 5.37
C THR A 134 -4.91 18.01 6.86
N ILE A 135 -5.79 18.50 7.75
CA ILE A 135 -5.65 18.39 9.21
C ILE A 135 -5.82 16.93 9.65
N GLN A 136 -6.74 16.16 9.06
CA GLN A 136 -6.84 14.73 9.33
C GLN A 136 -5.59 13.96 8.85
N LEU A 137 -5.01 14.34 7.70
CA LEU A 137 -3.76 13.77 7.21
C LEU A 137 -2.52 14.16 8.04
N THR A 138 -2.55 15.30 8.74
CA THR A 138 -1.42 15.78 9.57
C THR A 138 -1.52 15.39 11.05
N LYS A 139 -2.71 15.04 11.55
CA LYS A 139 -2.92 14.55 12.92
C LYS A 139 -2.43 13.14 13.17
N ASN A 140 -2.28 12.32 12.13
CA ASN A 140 -1.64 11.02 12.24
C ASN A 140 -0.16 11.13 11.85
N SER A 141 0.67 11.53 12.81
CA SER A 141 2.14 11.53 12.71
C SER A 141 2.74 10.17 12.32
N PHE A 142 1.94 9.10 12.36
CA PHE A 142 2.26 7.75 11.92
C PHE A 142 2.40 7.61 10.39
N TRP A 143 1.71 8.45 9.59
CA TRP A 143 1.68 8.30 8.11
C TRP A 143 2.86 8.95 7.37
N ARG A 144 3.63 9.85 8.00
CA ARG A 144 4.80 10.48 7.35
C ARG A 144 5.99 9.53 7.14
N GLN A 145 6.06 8.41 7.86
CA GLN A 145 7.17 7.47 7.78
C GLN A 145 6.98 6.34 6.75
N ARG A 146 5.79 6.20 6.15
CA ARG A 146 5.48 5.05 5.27
C ARG A 146 5.34 5.38 3.78
N ILE A 147 5.66 6.62 3.38
CA ILE A 147 5.73 7.07 1.97
C ILE A 147 7.20 7.22 1.50
N ARG A 148 8.17 6.98 2.39
CA ARG A 148 9.61 6.91 2.06
C ARG A 148 10.21 5.58 2.48
N THR A 149 9.76 4.51 1.86
CA THR A 149 10.48 3.23 1.73
C THR A 149 10.05 2.62 0.41
#